data_AF-A0A3M0WZJ3-F1
#
_entry.id   AF-A0A3M0WZJ3-F1
#
_cell.length_a   1.000
_cell.length_b   1.000
_cell.length_c   1.000
_cell.angle_alpha   90.00
_cell.angle_beta   90.00
_cell.angle_gamma   90.00
#
_symmetry.space_group_name_H-M   'P 1'
#
loop_
_entity.id
_entity.type
_entity.pdbx_description
1 polymer ?
#
loop_
_entity_poly.entity_id
_entity_poly.type
_entity_poly.pdbx_seq_one_letter_code
_entity_poly.pdbx_strand_id
1 'polypeptide(L)'
;YGAIEIEDGRVKRIIEWKYWKDYPSEKQRELEIFNAGIYTFKRDSLIKYIELLKRHPHIVEKEVGGKKELIEEFFITDLVELMNGDGLKVGCIVVEDEREVMGVDTPSSLHLVQKFYEEFRREKR
;
A
#
# COMPACT_ATOMS: atom_id res chain seq x y z
N TYR A 1 -3.46 -0.94 6.64
CA TYR A 1 -2.75 -1.16 5.36
C TYR A 1 -3.75 -1.33 4.21
N GLY A 2 -3.37 -1.00 2.99
CA GLY A 2 -4.22 -1.24 1.81
C GLY A 2 -4.32 -2.74 1.51
N ALA A 3 -5.52 -3.25 1.22
CA ALA A 3 -5.74 -4.66 0.88
C ALA A 3 -5.51 -4.89 -0.61
N ILE A 4 -4.83 -5.98 -0.98
CA ILE A 4 -4.52 -6.32 -2.36
C ILE A 4 -5.61 -7.23 -2.92
N GLU A 5 -6.28 -6.80 -3.98
CA GLU A 5 -7.24 -7.63 -4.71
C GLU A 5 -6.52 -8.38 -5.83
N ILE A 6 -6.59 -9.71 -5.79
CA ILE A 6 -5.95 -10.59 -6.78
C ILE A 6 -7.04 -11.40 -7.49
N GLU A 7 -7.01 -11.39 -8.82
CA GLU A 7 -7.85 -12.24 -9.66
C GLU A 7 -6.98 -12.88 -10.74
N ASP A 8 -7.16 -14.19 -10.98
CA ASP A 8 -6.38 -14.98 -11.94
C ASP A 8 -4.86 -14.83 -11.79
N GLY A 9 -4.39 -14.74 -10.54
CA GLY A 9 -2.98 -14.57 -10.22
C GLY A 9 -2.41 -13.19 -10.57
N ARG A 10 -3.26 -12.19 -10.82
CA ARG A 10 -2.86 -10.80 -11.11
C ARG A 10 -3.41 -9.86 -10.07
N VAL A 11 -2.57 -8.93 -9.62
CA VAL A 11 -3.02 -7.85 -8.75
C VAL A 11 -3.89 -6.92 -9.58
N LYS A 12 -5.15 -6.73 -9.19
CA LYS A 12 -6.12 -5.85 -9.89
C LYS A 12 -6.10 -4.43 -9.39
N ARG A 13 -6.03 -4.28 -8.07
CA ARG A 13 -5.99 -2.99 -7.37
C ARG A 13 -5.50 -3.17 -5.94
N ILE A 14 -5.23 -2.03 -5.31
CA ILE A 14 -4.97 -1.95 -3.87
C ILE A 14 -6.06 -1.06 -3.28
N ILE A 15 -6.88 -1.64 -2.41
CA ILE A 15 -8.00 -0.95 -1.77
C ILE A 15 -7.47 -0.34 -0.47
N GLU A 16 -7.50 0.98 -0.34
CA GLU A 16 -7.01 1.65 0.88
C GLU A 16 -7.86 1.31 2.11
N TRP A 17 -7.23 1.30 3.30
CA TRP A 17 -7.90 0.99 4.58
C TRP A 17 -9.16 1.81 4.81
N LYS A 18 -9.13 3.10 4.44
CA LYS A 18 -10.28 4.00 4.55
C LYS A 18 -11.54 3.47 3.84
N TYR A 19 -11.40 2.64 2.81
CA TYR A 19 -12.51 2.10 2.03
C TYR A 19 -12.91 0.70 2.48
N TRP A 20 -11.96 -0.19 2.75
CA TRP A 20 -12.31 -1.57 3.10
C TRP A 20 -12.69 -1.74 4.58
N LYS A 21 -12.30 -0.83 5.48
CA LYS A 21 -12.66 -0.90 6.91
C LYS A 21 -14.17 -0.97 7.17
N ASP A 22 -14.97 -0.44 6.23
CA ASP A 22 -16.42 -0.38 6.31
C ASP A 22 -17.10 -1.52 5.53
N TYR A 23 -16.34 -2.48 4.99
CA TYR A 23 -16.90 -3.66 4.35
C TYR A 23 -17.60 -4.58 5.36
N PRO A 24 -18.57 -5.41 4.93
CA PRO A 24 -19.14 -6.46 5.77
C PRO A 24 -18.05 -7.37 6.33
N SER A 25 -18.20 -7.85 7.56
CA SER A 25 -17.19 -8.68 8.25
C SER A 25 -16.81 -9.94 7.48
N GLU A 26 -17.77 -10.54 6.75
CA GLU A 26 -17.52 -11.67 5.85
C GLU A 26 -16.44 -11.33 4.81
N LYS A 27 -16.60 -10.17 4.16
CA LYS A 27 -15.68 -9.68 3.12
C LYS A 27 -14.35 -9.23 3.69
N GLN A 28 -14.32 -8.69 4.90
CA GLN A 28 -13.05 -8.34 5.56
C GLN A 28 -12.19 -9.57 5.84
N ARG A 29 -12.80 -10.72 6.16
CA ARG A 29 -12.08 -11.99 6.40
C ARG A 29 -11.45 -12.57 5.14
N GLU A 30 -11.95 -12.20 3.96
CA GLU A 30 -11.39 -12.61 2.68
C GLU A 30 -10.15 -11.77 2.28
N LEU A 31 -9.85 -10.68 3.00
CA LEU A 31 -8.67 -9.85 2.75
C LEU A 31 -7.45 -10.47 3.43
N GLU A 32 -6.66 -11.22 2.67
CA GLU A 32 -5.52 -11.95 3.20
C GLU A 32 -4.17 -11.24 2.96
N ILE A 33 -4.06 -10.47 1.87
CA ILE A 33 -2.80 -9.88 1.43
C ILE A 33 -2.89 -8.36 1.54
N PHE A 34 -1.89 -7.75 2.17
CA PHE A 34 -1.84 -6.33 2.41
C PHE A 34 -0.58 -5.70 1.81
N ASN A 35 -0.74 -4.48 1.33
CA ASN A 35 0.31 -3.66 0.79
C ASN A 35 1.28 -3.22 1.91
N ALA A 36 2.54 -3.62 1.76
CA ALA A 36 3.63 -3.26 2.67
C ALA A 36 4.30 -1.90 2.34
N GLY A 37 3.86 -1.21 1.29
CA GLY A 37 4.44 0.09 0.89
C GLY A 37 5.76 -0.03 0.12
N ILE A 38 6.10 -1.22 -0.37
CA ILE A 38 7.32 -1.49 -1.16
C ILE A 38 6.90 -1.82 -2.59
N TYR A 39 7.48 -1.10 -3.56
CA TYR A 39 7.10 -1.23 -4.96
C TYR A 39 8.32 -1.32 -5.86
N THR A 40 8.20 -2.08 -6.94
CA THR A 40 9.21 -2.19 -7.99
C THR A 40 8.57 -1.93 -9.34
N PHE A 41 9.24 -1.14 -10.18
CA PHE A 41 8.71 -0.72 -11.47
C PHE A 41 9.78 -0.74 -12.55
N LYS A 42 9.37 -1.00 -13.79
CA LYS A 42 10.16 -0.60 -14.96
C LYS A 42 10.13 0.92 -15.05
N ARG A 43 11.30 1.55 -15.20
CA ARG A 43 11.47 3.02 -15.23
C ARG A 43 10.51 3.69 -16.21
N ASP A 44 10.49 3.23 -17.46
CA ASP A 44 9.68 3.87 -18.52
C ASP A 44 8.18 3.76 -18.26
N SER A 45 7.74 2.62 -17.71
CA SER A 45 6.36 2.45 -17.26
C SER A 45 6.04 3.42 -16.13
N LEU A 46 6.88 3.53 -15.10
CA LEU A 46 6.66 4.45 -13.98
C LEU A 46 6.51 5.90 -14.46
N ILE A 47 7.43 6.38 -15.31
CA ILE A 47 7.39 7.75 -15.83
C ILE A 47 6.08 8.00 -16.61
N LYS A 48 5.70 7.08 -17.50
CA LYS A 48 4.45 7.18 -18.27
C LYS A 48 3.22 7.29 -17.34
N TYR A 49 3.11 6.41 -16.36
CA TYR A 49 1.89 6.30 -15.55
C TYR A 49 1.81 7.34 -14.43
N ILE A 50 2.93 7.89 -13.94
CA ILE A 50 2.92 9.06 -13.04
C ILE A 50 2.28 10.27 -13.72
N GLU A 51 2.55 10.51 -15.01
CA GLU A 51 1.91 11.62 -15.73
C GLU A 51 0.40 11.41 -15.91
N LEU A 52 -0.04 10.14 -16.01
CA LEU A 52 -1.46 9.82 -16.05
C LEU A 52 -2.13 10.01 -14.68
N LEU A 53 -1.44 9.63 -13.60
CA LEU A 53 -1.94 9.74 -12.22
C LEU A 53 -2.35 11.17 -11.87
N LYS A 54 -1.62 12.19 -12.37
CA LYS A 54 -1.95 13.61 -12.18
C LYS A 54 -3.36 14.01 -12.64
N ARG A 55 -3.98 13.21 -13.51
CA ARG A 55 -5.35 13.45 -14.02
C ARG A 55 -6.43 12.86 -13.12
N HIS A 56 -6.05 12.10 -12.10
CA HIS A 56 -6.95 11.36 -11.21
C HIS A 56 -6.64 11.67 -9.73
N PRO A 57 -6.74 12.93 -9.27
CA PRO A 57 -6.53 13.25 -7.87
C PRO A 57 -7.66 12.71 -6.99
N HIS A 58 -7.29 12.28 -5.78
CA HIS A 58 -8.24 12.12 -4.68
C HIS A 58 -8.41 13.47 -4.00
N ILE A 59 -9.64 13.99 -3.96
CA ILE A 59 -9.92 15.25 -3.24
C ILE A 59 -10.21 14.92 -1.78
N VAL A 60 -9.41 15.46 -0.86
CA VAL A 60 -9.52 15.22 0.57
C VAL A 60 -9.63 16.54 1.32
N GLU A 61 -10.60 16.65 2.24
CA GLU A 61 -10.71 17.79 3.16
C GLU A 61 -9.72 17.60 4.31
N LYS A 62 -8.86 18.61 4.55
CA LYS A 62 -7.91 18.64 5.67
C LYS A 62 -7.99 19.95 6.41
N GLU A 63 -7.70 19.90 7.71
CA GLU A 63 -7.53 21.11 8.52
C GLU A 63 -6.06 21.55 8.48
N VAL A 64 -5.79 22.71 7.90
CA VAL A 64 -4.46 23.31 7.81
C VAL A 64 -4.51 24.67 8.50
N GLY A 65 -3.81 24.80 9.64
CA GLY A 65 -3.80 26.05 10.41
C GLY A 65 -5.19 26.49 10.91
N GLY A 66 -6.07 25.55 11.27
CA GLY A 66 -7.43 25.83 11.75
C GLY A 66 -8.45 26.14 10.65
N LYS A 67 -8.09 25.99 9.38
CA LYS A 67 -8.98 26.14 8.23
C LYS A 67 -9.17 24.84 7.50
N LYS A 68 -10.40 24.55 7.09
CA LYS A 68 -10.72 23.43 6.20
C LYS A 68 -10.31 23.80 4.77
N GLU A 69 -9.46 22.98 4.18
CA GLU A 69 -8.99 23.11 2.81
C GLU A 69 -9.18 21.79 2.06
N LEU A 70 -9.49 21.88 0.76
CA LEU A 70 -9.52 20.73 -0.14
C LEU A 70 -8.14 20.56 -0.76
N ILE A 71 -7.58 19.37 -0.63
CA ILE A 71 -6.24 19.03 -1.11
C ILE A 71 -6.34 17.86 -2.08
N GLU A 72 -5.55 17.93 -3.16
CA GLU A 72 -5.36 16.83 -4.10
C GLU A 72 -4.30 15.88 -3.55
N GLU A 73 -4.67 14.62 -3.34
CA GLU A 73 -3.77 13.53 -3.00
C GLU A 73 -3.66 12.54 -4.15
N PHE A 74 -2.45 12.01 -4.35
CA PHE A 74 -2.17 11.02 -5.38
C PHE A 74 -1.51 9.82 -4.72
N PHE A 75 -2.06 8.62 -4.93
CA PHE A 75 -1.49 7.39 -4.40
C PHE A 75 -0.74 6.64 -5.49
N ILE A 76 0.52 6.27 -5.23
CA ILE A 76 1.28 5.43 -6.16
C ILE A 76 0.62 4.06 -6.38
N THR A 77 -0.24 3.64 -5.46
CA THR A 77 -1.03 2.41 -5.54
C THR A 77 -2.10 2.46 -6.63
N ASP A 78 -2.62 3.65 -6.97
CA ASP A 78 -3.59 3.84 -8.07
C ASP A 78 -2.99 3.46 -9.43
N LEU A 79 -1.66 3.46 -9.56
CA LEU A 79 -0.97 3.03 -10.78
C LEU A 79 -1.29 1.57 -11.13
N VAL A 80 -1.61 0.73 -10.14
CA VAL A 80 -1.99 -0.67 -10.35
C VAL A 80 -3.22 -0.75 -11.25
N GLU A 81 -4.27 0.01 -10.93
CA GLU A 81 -5.52 0.02 -11.69
C GLU A 81 -5.31 0.60 -13.09
N LEU A 82 -4.57 1.71 -13.20
CA LEU A 82 -4.25 2.34 -14.49
C LEU A 82 -3.47 1.39 -15.41
N MET A 83 -2.47 0.69 -14.88
CA MET A 83 -1.65 -0.26 -15.64
C MET A 83 -2.47 -1.48 -16.07
N ASN A 84 -3.31 -2.02 -15.19
CA ASN A 84 -4.19 -3.13 -15.52
C ASN A 84 -5.22 -2.76 -16.60
N GLY A 85 -5.82 -1.57 -16.51
CA GLY A 85 -6.75 -1.06 -17.52
C GLY A 85 -6.14 -0.98 -18.92
N ASP A 86 -4.85 -0.71 -19.01
CA ASP A 86 -4.07 -0.69 -20.25
C ASP A 86 -3.52 -2.08 -20.65
N GLY A 87 -3.85 -3.15 -19.91
CA GLY A 87 -3.44 -4.52 -20.20
C GLY A 87 -2.02 -4.89 -19.76
N LEU A 88 -1.35 -4.04 -18.97
CA LEU A 88 -0.07 -4.40 -18.37
C LEU A 88 -0.29 -5.44 -17.26
N LYS A 89 0.72 -6.28 -17.03
CA LYS A 89 0.70 -7.26 -15.94
C LYS A 89 1.30 -6.63 -14.68
N VAL A 90 0.51 -6.57 -13.62
CA VAL A 90 0.95 -6.21 -12.27
C VAL A 90 0.85 -7.44 -11.36
N GLY A 91 1.91 -7.67 -10.58
CA GLY A 91 1.99 -8.77 -9.63
C GLY A 91 2.49 -8.29 -8.27
N CYS A 92 2.47 -9.17 -7.28
CA CYS A 92 3.03 -8.94 -5.96
C CYS A 92 3.92 -10.11 -5.54
N ILE A 93 4.85 -9.84 -4.63
CA ILE A 93 5.59 -10.86 -3.91
C ILE A 93 5.01 -10.89 -2.49
N VAL A 94 4.55 -12.05 -2.06
CA VAL A 94 4.10 -12.27 -0.68
C VAL A 94 5.30 -12.74 0.12
N VAL A 95 5.58 -12.07 1.23
CA VAL A 95 6.61 -12.48 2.18
C VAL A 95 6.02 -13.43 3.21
N GLU A 96 6.79 -14.42 3.62
CA GLU A 96 6.37 -15.38 4.65
C GLU A 96 6.49 -14.79 6.05
N ASP A 97 7.48 -13.92 6.27
CA ASP A 97 7.77 -13.29 7.54
C ASP A 97 7.48 -11.79 7.48
N GLU A 98 6.46 -11.35 8.22
CA GLU A 98 6.08 -9.94 8.28
C GLU A 98 7.21 -9.03 8.79
N ARG A 99 8.17 -9.57 9.56
CA ARG A 99 9.30 -8.82 10.12
C ARG A 99 10.18 -8.21 9.04
N GLU A 100 10.17 -8.77 7.83
CA GLU A 100 10.95 -8.27 6.69
C GLU A 100 10.42 -6.95 6.13
N VAL A 101 9.11 -6.70 6.27
CA VAL A 101 8.42 -5.61 5.56
C VAL A 101 7.49 -4.78 6.46
N MET A 102 7.43 -5.08 7.75
CA MET A 102 6.51 -4.40 8.67
C MET A 102 6.79 -2.89 8.78
N GLY A 103 5.70 -2.11 8.83
CA GLY A 103 5.74 -0.68 9.10
C GLY A 103 5.93 -0.38 10.59
N VAL A 104 6.49 0.80 10.90
CA VAL A 104 6.70 1.30 12.26
C VAL A 104 5.97 2.63 12.43
N ASP A 105 4.66 2.55 12.62
CA ASP A 105 3.76 3.71 12.67
C ASP A 105 3.34 4.10 14.09
N THR A 106 3.69 3.27 15.09
CA THR A 106 3.27 3.44 16.50
C THR A 106 4.41 3.17 17.49
N PRO A 107 4.35 3.71 18.72
CA PRO A 107 5.32 3.39 19.77
C PRO A 107 5.42 1.89 20.08
N SER A 108 4.31 1.15 20.03
CA SER A 108 4.30 -0.30 20.22
C SER A 108 5.00 -1.04 19.09
N SER A 109 4.75 -0.67 17.82
CA SER A 109 5.48 -1.23 16.68
C SER A 109 6.98 -0.92 16.73
N LEU A 110 7.36 0.25 17.25
CA LEU A 110 8.78 0.61 17.42
C LEU A 110 9.46 -0.32 18.43
N HIS A 111 8.84 -0.50 19.60
CA HIS A 111 9.35 -1.41 20.63
C HIS A 111 9.48 -2.85 20.11
N LEU A 112 8.52 -3.30 19.30
CA LEU A 112 8.56 -4.62 18.68
C LEU A 112 9.74 -4.78 17.71
N VAL A 113 9.93 -3.84 16.78
CA VAL A 113 11.06 -3.88 15.84
C VAL A 113 12.40 -3.77 16.54
N GLN A 114 12.50 -2.99 17.62
CA GLN A 114 13.72 -2.92 18.42
C GLN A 114 14.11 -4.28 19.00
N LYS A 115 13.15 -5.05 19.51
CA LYS A 115 13.40 -6.43 19.99
C LYS A 115 13.90 -7.33 18.87
N PHE A 116 13.23 -7.34 17.72
CA PHE A 116 13.65 -8.13 16.56
C PHE A 116 15.06 -7.77 16.10
N TYR A 117 15.39 -6.47 16.09
CA TYR A 117 16.71 -6.01 15.72
C TYR A 117 17.79 -6.44 16.72
N GLU A 118 17.51 -6.42 18.03
CA GLU A 118 18.43 -6.93 19.05
C GLU A 118 18.66 -8.45 18.92
N GLU A 119 17.60 -9.22 18.70
CA GLU A 119 17.67 -10.67 18.47
C GLU A 119 18.52 -11.00 17.24
N PHE A 120 18.21 -10.36 16.10
CA PHE A 120 18.97 -10.52 14.85
C PHE A 120 20.45 -10.18 15.02
N ARG A 121 20.78 -9.12 15.78
CA ARG A 121 22.18 -8.75 16.05
C ARG A 121 22.92 -9.78 16.92
N ARG A 122 22.22 -10.51 17.79
CA ARG A 122 22.81 -11.57 18.62
C ARG A 122 23.07 -12.84 17.81
N GLU A 123 22.16 -13.21 16.89
CA GLU A 123 22.31 -14.38 16.03
C GLU A 123 23.44 -14.24 15.00
N LYS A 124 23.77 -13.01 14.60
CA LYS A 124 24.88 -12.73 13.67
C LYS A 124 26.25 -12.52 14.34
N ARG A 125 26.34 -12.63 15.66
CA ARG A 125 27.60 -12.59 16.42
C ARG A 125 28.10 -13.98 16.73
#